data_AF-A0A519H4K5-F1
#
_entry.id   AF-A0A519H4K5-F1
#
_cell.length_a   1.000
_cell.length_b   1.000
_cell.length_c   1.000
_cell.angle_alpha   90.00
_cell.angle_beta   90.00
_cell.angle_gamma   90.00
#
_symmetry.space_group_name_H-M   'P 1'
#
loop_
_entity.id
_entity.type
_entity.pdbx_description
1 polymer ?
#
loop_
_entity_poly.entity_id
_entity_poly.type
_entity_poly.pdbx_seq_one_letter_code
_entity_poly.pdbx_strand_id
1 'polypeptide(L)'
;ANVSVRKPGDKLGTRREIKNLNSFKFMQQAIDYEIRWQIEEIEDGREIQQATVLFDPDTGETRAMRTKEDAADYRYFPDPDLPPLVIAQDWIDRVKAQMPELPRAMAERYVTTHGLSAYDAAQLTQSTALAGYFDAAVAAGGAPKLASNWITGELARRLNAQELGIDAAPVSAAQLGQLVARIADGTIPNSAARQVFDALWNGEGSDVDAIIEAKDLKPMNDTGALDAILDEVLAKNEKNIAEYRAGKEKALNGLVGQVMKASGGKANPAQVTELLKARLR
;
A
#
# COMPACT_ATOMS: atom_id res chain seq x y z
N ALA A 1 -18.02 -21.92 -0.34
CA ALA A 1 -19.09 -20.93 -0.58
C ALA A 1 -20.44 -21.64 -0.70
N ASN A 2 -21.55 -20.98 -0.38
CA ASN A 2 -22.90 -21.53 -0.57
C ASN A 2 -23.65 -20.59 -1.52
N VAL A 3 -24.07 -21.10 -2.67
CA VAL A 3 -24.63 -20.28 -3.74
C VAL A 3 -26.02 -20.80 -4.12
N SER A 4 -26.96 -19.87 -4.28
CA SER A 4 -28.28 -20.11 -4.82
C SER A 4 -28.75 -18.86 -5.56
N VAL A 5 -29.31 -19.03 -6.75
CA VAL A 5 -29.93 -17.94 -7.52
C VAL A 5 -31.46 -18.02 -7.45
N ARG A 6 -32.12 -16.89 -7.71
CA ARG A 6 -33.58 -16.79 -7.84
C ARG A 6 -33.96 -15.67 -8.80
N LYS A 7 -35.16 -15.75 -9.39
CA LYS A 7 -35.74 -14.59 -10.08
C LYS A 7 -36.13 -13.51 -9.05
N PRO A 8 -36.10 -12.23 -9.43
CA PRO A 8 -36.52 -11.15 -8.53
C PRO A 8 -37.95 -11.38 -8.00
N GLY A 9 -38.13 -11.33 -6.69
CA GLY A 9 -39.42 -11.55 -6.02
C GLY A 9 -39.70 -12.99 -5.61
N ASP A 10 -38.96 -13.98 -6.13
CA ASP A 10 -39.19 -15.39 -5.82
C ASP A 10 -38.53 -15.85 -4.51
N LYS A 11 -38.88 -17.06 -4.05
CA LYS A 11 -38.18 -17.75 -2.96
C LYS A 11 -36.75 -18.08 -3.38
N LEU A 12 -35.86 -18.29 -2.41
CA LEU A 12 -34.51 -18.78 -2.68
C LEU A 12 -34.58 -20.13 -3.39
N GLY A 13 -33.74 -20.32 -4.41
CA GLY A 13 -33.67 -21.57 -5.16
C GLY A 13 -32.91 -22.66 -4.41
N THR A 14 -32.62 -23.76 -5.10
CA THR A 14 -31.79 -24.83 -4.54
C THR A 14 -30.36 -24.33 -4.33
N ARG A 15 -29.78 -24.65 -3.18
CA ARG A 15 -28.41 -24.27 -2.83
C ARG A 15 -27.42 -25.33 -3.27
N ARG A 16 -26.31 -24.89 -3.86
CA ARG A 16 -25.11 -25.71 -4.07
C ARG A 16 -23.94 -25.22 -3.22
N GLU A 17 -23.19 -26.16 -2.67
CA GLU A 17 -22.09 -25.90 -1.75
C GLU A 17 -20.75 -26.15 -2.43
N ILE A 18 -19.97 -25.08 -2.60
CA ILE A 18 -18.62 -25.12 -3.19
C ILE A 18 -17.59 -25.34 -2.09
N LYS A 19 -16.80 -26.41 -2.21
CA LYS A 19 -15.69 -26.76 -1.32
C LYS A 19 -14.32 -26.51 -2.00
N ASN A 20 -13.25 -26.53 -1.20
CA ASN A 20 -11.86 -26.38 -1.64
C ASN A 20 -11.54 -25.03 -2.33
N LEU A 21 -11.82 -23.92 -1.65
CA LEU A 21 -11.53 -22.56 -2.13
C LEU A 21 -10.38 -21.96 -1.33
N ASN A 22 -9.16 -22.06 -1.87
CA ASN A 22 -7.92 -21.70 -1.15
C ASN A 22 -7.41 -20.28 -1.44
N SER A 23 -8.15 -19.50 -2.23
CA SER A 23 -7.79 -18.13 -2.61
C SER A 23 -9.05 -17.29 -2.80
N PHE A 24 -8.98 -16.00 -2.50
CA PHE A 24 -10.06 -15.05 -2.81
C PHE A 24 -10.39 -15.03 -4.30
N LYS A 25 -9.38 -15.12 -5.18
CA LYS A 25 -9.57 -15.20 -6.63
C LYS A 25 -10.38 -16.43 -7.01
N PHE A 26 -10.01 -17.60 -6.50
CA PHE A 26 -10.72 -18.85 -6.77
C PHE A 26 -12.13 -18.85 -6.18
N MET A 27 -12.30 -18.24 -5.00
CA MET A 27 -13.62 -18.07 -4.40
C MET A 27 -14.53 -17.25 -5.30
N GLN A 28 -14.05 -16.11 -5.82
CA GLN A 28 -14.83 -15.28 -6.76
C GLN A 28 -15.16 -16.07 -8.03
N GLN A 29 -14.15 -16.67 -8.69
CA GLN A 29 -14.34 -17.41 -9.94
C GLN A 29 -15.34 -18.56 -9.78
N ALA A 30 -15.24 -19.32 -8.70
CA ALA A 30 -16.14 -20.43 -8.43
C ALA A 30 -17.59 -19.96 -8.20
N ILE A 31 -17.77 -18.84 -7.48
CA ILE A 31 -19.08 -18.25 -7.26
C ILE A 31 -19.67 -17.76 -8.58
N ASP A 32 -18.88 -17.03 -9.39
CA ASP A 32 -19.32 -16.50 -10.69
C ASP A 32 -19.70 -17.63 -11.65
N TYR A 33 -18.92 -18.71 -11.70
CA TYR A 33 -19.22 -19.90 -12.49
C TYR A 33 -20.53 -20.54 -12.04
N GLU A 34 -20.70 -20.79 -10.75
CA GLU A 34 -21.88 -21.47 -10.20
C GLU A 34 -23.15 -20.61 -10.33
N ILE A 35 -23.04 -19.28 -10.24
CA ILE A 35 -24.16 -18.37 -10.54
C ILE A 35 -24.61 -18.54 -11.99
N ARG A 36 -23.67 -18.49 -12.95
CA ARG A 36 -24.00 -18.62 -14.39
C ARG A 36 -24.59 -19.98 -14.71
N TRP A 37 -23.96 -21.04 -14.22
CA TRP A 37 -24.44 -22.41 -14.40
C TRP A 37 -25.87 -22.58 -13.87
N GLN A 38 -26.17 -22.10 -12.65
CA GLN A 38 -27.54 -22.19 -12.13
C GLN A 38 -28.56 -21.38 -12.93
N ILE A 39 -28.17 -20.21 -13.46
CA ILE A 39 -29.05 -19.41 -14.31
C ILE A 39 -29.36 -20.17 -15.60
N GLU A 40 -28.34 -20.70 -16.29
CA GLU A 40 -28.48 -21.46 -17.53
C GLU A 40 -29.37 -22.68 -17.36
N GLU A 41 -29.17 -23.46 -16.29
CA GLU A 41 -30.03 -24.61 -15.98
C GLU A 41 -31.50 -24.20 -15.78
N ILE A 42 -31.76 -23.12 -15.03
CA ILE A 42 -33.13 -22.64 -14.77
C ILE A 42 -33.77 -22.09 -16.05
N GLU A 43 -33.02 -21.37 -16.88
CA GLU A 43 -33.51 -20.83 -18.15
C GLU A 43 -33.80 -21.92 -19.19
N ASP A 44 -33.02 -23.01 -19.18
CA ASP A 44 -33.25 -24.21 -19.97
C ASP A 44 -34.41 -25.07 -19.43
N GLY A 45 -35.06 -24.66 -18.33
CA GLY A 45 -36.16 -25.38 -17.69
C GLY A 45 -35.73 -26.62 -16.90
N ARG A 46 -34.43 -26.75 -16.58
CA ARG A 46 -33.88 -27.81 -15.74
C ARG A 46 -33.93 -27.41 -14.26
N GLU A 47 -34.00 -28.42 -13.39
CA GLU A 47 -34.01 -28.21 -11.94
C GLU A 47 -32.59 -28.23 -11.36
N ILE A 48 -32.31 -27.29 -10.46
CA ILE A 48 -31.05 -27.28 -9.73
C ILE A 48 -31.06 -28.38 -8.67
N GLN A 49 -30.12 -29.31 -8.79
CA GLN A 49 -29.91 -30.35 -7.79
C GLN A 49 -29.02 -29.86 -6.65
N GLN A 50 -29.39 -30.22 -5.42
CA GLN A 50 -28.56 -29.93 -4.25
C GLN A 50 -27.31 -30.82 -4.28
N ALA A 51 -26.15 -30.18 -4.47
CA ALA A 51 -24.88 -30.87 -4.59
C ALA A 51 -23.77 -30.20 -3.79
N THR A 52 -22.79 -31.01 -3.41
CA THR A 52 -21.47 -30.49 -3.01
C THR A 52 -20.56 -30.56 -4.23
N VAL A 53 -19.99 -29.41 -4.60
CA VAL A 53 -19.16 -29.26 -5.78
C VAL A 53 -17.74 -28.86 -5.38
N LEU A 54 -16.78 -29.28 -6.19
CA LEU A 54 -15.39 -28.84 -6.09
C LEU A 54 -15.09 -27.87 -7.21
N PHE A 55 -14.35 -26.80 -6.90
CA PHE A 55 -13.80 -25.91 -7.90
C PHE A 55 -12.47 -26.45 -8.43
N ASP A 56 -12.33 -26.52 -9.75
CA ASP A 56 -11.10 -26.85 -10.46
C ASP A 56 -10.44 -25.53 -10.94
N PRO A 57 -9.31 -25.09 -10.34
CA PRO A 57 -8.67 -23.84 -10.72
C PRO A 57 -8.09 -23.84 -12.14
N ASP A 58 -7.80 -25.01 -12.70
CA ASP A 58 -7.17 -25.14 -14.02
C ASP A 58 -8.22 -24.94 -15.13
N THR A 59 -9.42 -25.48 -14.94
CA THR A 59 -10.54 -25.29 -15.89
C THR A 59 -11.43 -24.10 -15.56
N GLY A 60 -11.44 -23.64 -14.31
CA GLY A 60 -12.36 -22.61 -13.81
C GLY A 60 -13.79 -23.12 -13.60
N GLU A 61 -14.00 -24.43 -13.58
CA GLU A 61 -15.32 -25.05 -13.50
C GLU A 61 -15.59 -25.67 -12.13
N THR A 62 -16.87 -25.85 -11.80
CA THR A 62 -17.28 -26.64 -10.63
C THR A 62 -17.77 -28.02 -11.04
N ARG A 63 -17.22 -29.08 -10.43
CA ARG A 63 -17.66 -30.47 -10.66
C ARG A 63 -18.42 -30.99 -9.46
N ALA A 64 -19.57 -31.61 -9.70
CA ALA A 64 -20.33 -32.29 -8.66
C ALA A 64 -19.59 -33.54 -8.18
N MET A 65 -19.35 -33.64 -6.88
CA MET A 65 -18.79 -34.86 -6.29
C MET A 65 -19.87 -35.83 -5.80
N ARG A 66 -20.89 -35.27 -5.14
CA ARG A 66 -21.93 -36.03 -4.47
C ARG A 66 -23.25 -35.27 -4.53
N THR A 67 -24.29 -35.94 -5.02
CA THR A 67 -25.67 -35.52 -4.83
C THR A 67 -26.02 -35.70 -3.35
N LYS A 68 -26.49 -34.63 -2.70
CA LYS A 68 -27.01 -34.74 -1.34
C LYS A 68 -28.42 -35.29 -1.46
N GLU A 69 -28.55 -36.61 -1.53
CA GLU A 69 -29.88 -37.26 -1.54
C GLU A 69 -30.58 -37.12 -0.18
N ASP A 70 -29.84 -36.95 0.91
CA ASP A 70 -30.38 -36.62 2.24
C ASP A 70 -29.44 -35.70 3.04
N ALA A 71 -30.02 -34.86 3.91
CA ALA A 71 -29.25 -34.16 4.93
C ALA A 71 -28.67 -35.20 5.90
N ALA A 72 -27.35 -35.18 6.11
CA ALA A 72 -26.72 -36.08 7.08
C ALA A 72 -27.29 -35.82 8.48
N ASP A 73 -27.85 -36.86 9.10
CA ASP A 73 -28.28 -36.79 10.50
C ASP A 73 -27.06 -36.88 11.40
N TYR A 74 -26.57 -35.71 11.82
CA TYR A 74 -25.46 -35.58 12.75
C TYR A 74 -25.84 -35.95 14.19
N ARG A 75 -27.11 -36.24 14.48
CA ARG A 75 -27.64 -36.64 15.80
C ARG A 75 -27.14 -35.71 16.90
N TYR A 76 -27.30 -34.40 16.72
CA TYR A 76 -26.88 -33.41 17.71
C TYR A 76 -27.54 -33.69 19.07
N PHE A 77 -26.74 -33.83 20.11
CA PHE A 77 -27.16 -33.88 21.51
C PHE A 77 -26.18 -33.07 22.36
N PRO A 78 -26.60 -32.52 23.51
CA PRO A 78 -25.68 -31.84 24.43
C PRO A 78 -24.60 -32.80 24.89
N ASP A 79 -23.34 -32.38 24.79
CA ASP A 79 -22.20 -33.14 25.28
C ASP A 79 -22.33 -33.31 26.82
N PRO A 80 -22.54 -34.53 27.34
CA PRO A 80 -22.73 -34.76 28.77
C PRO A 80 -21.42 -34.66 29.56
N ASP A 81 -20.28 -34.78 28.89
CA ASP A 81 -18.96 -34.72 29.50
C ASP A 81 -18.49 -33.27 29.72
N LEU A 82 -19.08 -32.32 28.99
CA LEU A 82 -18.80 -30.89 29.10
C LEU A 82 -19.92 -30.15 29.83
N PRO A 83 -19.69 -29.66 31.07
CA PRO A 83 -20.67 -28.81 31.73
C PRO A 83 -20.89 -27.51 30.94
N PRO A 84 -22.09 -26.90 31.02
CA PRO A 84 -22.35 -25.64 30.34
C PRO A 84 -21.34 -24.54 30.72
N LEU A 85 -20.73 -23.92 29.72
CA LEU A 85 -19.84 -22.77 29.92
C LEU A 85 -20.67 -21.52 30.26
N VAL A 86 -20.54 -21.02 31.48
CA VAL A 86 -21.13 -19.75 31.91
C VAL A 86 -20.10 -18.63 31.77
N ILE A 87 -20.35 -17.69 30.86
CA ILE A 87 -19.46 -16.54 30.63
C ILE A 87 -19.96 -15.36 31.46
N ALA A 88 -19.26 -15.04 32.55
CA ALA A 88 -19.61 -13.95 33.44
C ALA A 88 -19.31 -12.57 32.82
N GLN A 89 -20.03 -11.53 33.28
CA GLN A 89 -19.93 -10.18 32.74
C GLN A 89 -18.53 -9.57 32.92
N ASP A 90 -17.88 -9.82 34.06
CA ASP A 90 -16.51 -9.36 34.35
C ASP A 90 -15.49 -9.97 33.37
N TRP A 91 -15.70 -11.21 32.94
CA TRP A 91 -14.88 -11.84 31.90
C TRP A 91 -15.10 -11.15 30.54
N ILE A 92 -16.35 -10.89 30.17
CA ILE A 92 -16.68 -10.15 28.94
C ILE A 92 -15.98 -8.79 28.93
N ASP A 93 -16.08 -8.05 30.03
CA ASP A 93 -15.52 -6.70 30.14
C ASP A 93 -13.99 -6.72 30.08
N ARG A 94 -13.36 -7.69 30.75
CA ARG A 94 -11.90 -7.90 30.68
C ARG A 94 -11.42 -8.19 29.27
N VAL A 95 -12.10 -9.06 28.52
CA VAL A 95 -11.73 -9.39 27.13
C VAL A 95 -11.94 -8.17 26.22
N LYS A 96 -13.08 -7.49 26.34
CA LYS A 96 -13.36 -6.28 25.55
C LYS A 96 -12.31 -5.19 25.76
N ALA A 97 -11.84 -4.98 26.99
CA ALA A 97 -10.81 -4.00 27.29
C ALA A 97 -9.44 -4.30 26.65
N GLN A 98 -9.20 -5.56 26.24
CA GLN A 98 -7.96 -5.98 25.58
C GLN A 98 -8.07 -6.04 24.06
N MET A 99 -9.28 -5.87 23.51
CA MET A 99 -9.47 -5.93 22.06
C MET A 99 -8.84 -4.69 21.40
N PRO A 100 -8.00 -4.88 20.35
CA PRO A 100 -7.45 -3.75 19.62
C PRO A 100 -8.54 -3.02 18.84
N GLU A 101 -8.22 -1.78 18.45
CA GLU A 101 -9.04 -1.01 17.52
C GLU A 101 -9.19 -1.78 16.19
N LEU A 102 -10.42 -1.89 15.69
CA LEU A 102 -10.68 -2.57 14.43
C LEU A 102 -10.15 -1.74 13.24
N PRO A 103 -9.64 -2.38 12.17
CA PRO A 103 -9.05 -1.68 11.02
C PRO A 103 -9.90 -0.56 10.43
N ARG A 104 -11.22 -0.77 10.33
CA ARG A 104 -12.14 0.23 9.78
C ARG A 104 -12.27 1.46 10.69
N ALA A 105 -12.40 1.25 12.00
CA ALA A 105 -12.46 2.34 12.97
C ALA A 105 -11.14 3.13 12.98
N MET A 106 -10.02 2.41 12.92
CA MET A 106 -8.69 3.01 12.81
C MET A 106 -8.51 3.82 11.52
N ALA A 107 -9.01 3.33 10.39
CA ALA A 107 -8.94 4.05 9.11
C ALA A 107 -9.77 5.35 9.17
N GLU A 108 -10.98 5.29 9.73
CA GLU A 108 -11.83 6.47 9.96
C GLU A 108 -11.14 7.48 10.91
N ARG A 109 -10.47 6.99 11.96
CA ARG A 109 -9.62 7.81 12.83
C ARG A 109 -8.50 8.48 12.04
N TYR A 110 -7.73 7.75 11.23
CA TYR A 110 -6.64 8.34 10.45
C TYR A 110 -7.10 9.42 9.46
N VAL A 111 -8.27 9.26 8.85
CA VAL A 111 -8.86 10.30 7.99
C VAL A 111 -9.14 11.57 8.81
N THR A 112 -9.75 11.43 9.99
CA THR A 112 -10.16 12.56 10.83
C THR A 112 -9.01 13.23 11.58
N THR A 113 -8.08 12.46 12.16
CA THR A 113 -6.98 12.97 12.98
C THR A 113 -5.75 13.39 12.19
N HIS A 114 -5.49 12.73 11.05
CA HIS A 114 -4.28 12.96 10.26
C HIS A 114 -4.57 13.55 8.88
N GLY A 115 -5.83 13.76 8.52
CA GLY A 115 -6.23 14.33 7.22
C GLY A 115 -5.85 13.43 6.03
N LEU A 116 -5.70 12.12 6.26
CA LEU A 116 -5.39 11.18 5.18
C LEU A 116 -6.61 10.96 4.28
N SER A 117 -6.37 10.55 3.04
CA SER A 117 -7.44 10.06 2.19
C SER A 117 -7.96 8.71 2.71
N ALA A 118 -9.22 8.38 2.42
CA ALA A 118 -9.79 7.08 2.78
C ALA A 118 -8.98 5.92 2.17
N TYR A 119 -8.41 6.12 0.98
CA TYR A 119 -7.55 5.13 0.33
C TYR A 119 -6.26 4.89 1.13
N ASP A 120 -5.54 5.96 1.49
CA ASP A 120 -4.29 5.85 2.24
C ASP A 120 -4.52 5.22 3.62
N ALA A 121 -5.57 5.66 4.32
CA ALA A 121 -5.92 5.13 5.63
C ALA A 121 -6.27 3.63 5.57
N ALA A 122 -7.00 3.19 4.54
CA ALA A 122 -7.31 1.78 4.34
C ALA A 122 -6.06 0.93 4.03
N GLN A 123 -5.06 1.48 3.32
CA GLN A 123 -3.80 0.79 3.07
C GLN A 123 -2.98 0.61 4.35
N LEU A 124 -2.85 1.66 5.15
CA LEU A 124 -2.05 1.62 6.39
C LEU A 124 -2.63 0.72 7.48
N THR A 125 -3.93 0.44 7.43
CA THR A 125 -4.66 -0.34 8.43
C THR A 125 -4.89 -1.80 8.04
N GLN A 126 -4.25 -2.28 6.96
CA GLN A 126 -4.36 -3.68 6.52
C GLN A 126 -3.77 -4.69 7.51
N SER A 127 -2.82 -4.26 8.34
CA SER A 127 -2.27 -5.05 9.44
C SER A 127 -1.97 -4.17 10.64
N THR A 128 -2.01 -4.77 11.84
CA THR A 128 -1.67 -4.10 13.10
C THR A 128 -0.22 -3.62 13.11
N ALA A 129 0.69 -4.41 12.55
CA ALA A 129 2.12 -4.06 12.48
C ALA A 129 2.37 -2.84 11.58
N LEU A 130 1.70 -2.77 10.42
CA LEU A 130 1.83 -1.62 9.52
C LEU A 130 1.22 -0.35 10.13
N ALA A 131 0.07 -0.48 10.78
CA ALA A 131 -0.57 0.63 11.49
C ALA A 131 0.31 1.15 12.63
N GLY A 132 0.87 0.24 13.44
CA GLY A 132 1.80 0.58 14.52
C GLY A 132 3.08 1.25 14.01
N TYR A 133 3.62 0.81 12.88
CA TYR A 133 4.76 1.45 12.23
C TYR A 133 4.43 2.89 11.81
N PHE A 134 3.25 3.12 11.20
CA PHE A 134 2.80 4.46 10.84
C PHE A 134 2.63 5.37 12.06
N ASP A 135 1.91 4.91 13.09
CA ASP A 135 1.68 5.68 14.32
C ASP A 135 3.01 6.06 14.98
N ALA A 136 3.97 5.14 15.05
CA ALA A 136 5.31 5.41 15.58
C ALA A 136 6.11 6.40 14.73
N ALA A 137 6.00 6.35 13.39
CA ALA A 137 6.65 7.30 12.50
C ALA A 137 6.08 8.72 12.65
N VAL A 138 4.75 8.83 12.81
CA VAL A 138 4.09 10.11 13.10
C VAL A 138 4.50 10.64 14.48
N ALA A 139 4.53 9.78 15.49
CA ALA A 139 4.97 10.15 16.85
C ALA A 139 6.43 10.63 16.88
N ALA A 140 7.28 10.14 15.99
CA ALA A 140 8.66 10.58 15.82
C ALA A 140 8.83 11.89 15.03
N GLY A 141 7.73 12.59 14.72
CA GLY A 141 7.74 13.90 14.05
C GLY A 141 7.48 13.85 12.54
N GLY A 142 7.20 12.67 11.99
CA GLY A 142 6.87 12.53 10.57
C GLY A 142 5.53 13.18 10.25
N ALA A 143 5.50 14.08 9.26
CA ALA A 143 4.25 14.64 8.74
C ALA A 143 3.36 13.49 8.19
N PRO A 144 2.10 13.32 8.67
CA PRO A 144 1.33 12.10 8.42
C PRO A 144 1.16 11.74 6.94
N LYS A 145 0.86 12.73 6.09
CA LYS A 145 0.69 12.50 4.65
C LYS A 145 2.00 12.06 3.98
N LEU A 146 3.12 12.66 4.35
CA LEU A 146 4.42 12.27 3.81
C LEU A 146 4.84 10.88 4.32
N ALA A 147 4.66 10.61 5.62
CA ALA A 147 4.93 9.30 6.20
C ALA A 147 4.10 8.20 5.52
N SER A 148 2.81 8.44 5.31
CA SER A 148 1.93 7.53 4.56
C SER A 148 2.48 7.23 3.17
N ASN A 149 2.89 8.25 2.41
CA ASN A 149 3.41 8.06 1.05
C ASN A 149 4.75 7.29 1.03
N TRP A 150 5.62 7.53 2.02
CA TRP A 150 6.90 6.81 2.14
C TRP A 150 6.70 5.34 2.53
N ILE A 151 5.75 5.07 3.43
CA ILE A 151 5.42 3.72 3.89
C ILE A 151 4.81 2.90 2.74
N THR A 152 3.78 3.42 2.08
CA THR A 152 3.09 2.71 0.99
C THR A 152 3.86 2.70 -0.33
N GLY A 153 4.82 3.60 -0.48
CA GLY A 153 5.70 3.70 -1.64
C GLY A 153 7.03 2.98 -1.43
N GLU A 154 8.02 3.73 -0.97
CA GLU A 154 9.42 3.29 -0.98
C GLU A 154 9.70 2.12 -0.03
N LEU A 155 9.15 2.18 1.19
CA LEU A 155 9.31 1.12 2.19
C LEU A 155 8.63 -0.18 1.71
N ALA A 156 7.36 -0.12 1.33
CA ALA A 156 6.62 -1.28 0.80
C ALA A 156 7.32 -1.89 -0.43
N ARG A 157 7.85 -1.06 -1.34
CA ARG A 157 8.61 -1.52 -2.52
C ARG A 157 9.81 -2.38 -2.12
N ARG A 158 10.61 -1.94 -1.14
CA ARG A 158 11.81 -2.67 -0.70
C ARG A 158 11.49 -3.91 0.10
N LEU A 159 10.49 -3.83 0.99
CA LEU A 159 9.98 -4.99 1.73
C LEU A 159 9.52 -6.09 0.77
N ASN A 160 8.72 -5.73 -0.23
CA ASN A 160 8.27 -6.69 -1.25
C ASN A 160 9.44 -7.26 -2.07
N ALA A 161 10.43 -6.44 -2.45
CA ALA A 161 11.58 -6.90 -3.22
C ALA A 161 12.50 -7.87 -2.44
N GLN A 162 12.48 -7.81 -1.11
CA GLN A 162 13.24 -8.69 -0.22
C GLN A 162 12.38 -9.76 0.47
N GLU A 163 11.08 -9.83 0.13
CA GLU A 163 10.08 -10.71 0.76
C GLU A 163 10.03 -10.57 2.29
N LEU A 164 10.23 -9.35 2.79
CA LEU A 164 10.21 -9.03 4.23
C LEU A 164 8.85 -8.49 4.67
N GLY A 165 8.43 -8.86 5.87
CA GLY A 165 7.33 -8.19 6.57
C GLY A 165 7.80 -6.87 7.20
N ILE A 166 6.84 -5.99 7.53
CA ILE A 166 7.11 -4.70 8.17
C ILE A 166 7.84 -4.84 9.52
N ASP A 167 7.60 -5.92 10.26
CA ASP A 167 8.27 -6.22 11.53
C ASP A 167 9.78 -6.52 11.37
N ALA A 168 10.19 -6.88 10.16
CA ALA A 168 11.58 -7.14 9.80
C ALA A 168 12.21 -5.98 8.99
N ALA A 169 11.56 -4.81 8.94
CA ALA A 169 12.09 -3.66 8.23
C ALA A 169 13.43 -3.20 8.84
N PRO A 170 14.51 -3.10 8.05
CA PRO A 170 15.81 -2.61 8.55
C PRO A 170 15.76 -1.17 9.06
N VAL A 171 14.84 -0.36 8.50
CA VAL A 171 14.62 1.02 8.92
C VAL A 171 13.46 1.06 9.90
N SER A 172 13.74 1.49 11.13
CA SER A 172 12.72 1.65 12.17
C SER A 172 11.73 2.78 11.85
N ALA A 173 10.53 2.70 12.42
CA ALA A 173 9.52 3.75 12.29
C ALA A 173 10.01 5.12 12.76
N ALA A 174 10.82 5.15 13.84
CA ALA A 174 11.40 6.38 14.36
C ALA A 174 12.37 7.04 13.37
N GLN A 175 13.24 6.25 12.74
CA GLN A 175 14.16 6.74 11.70
C GLN A 175 13.40 7.27 10.48
N LEU A 176 12.35 6.57 10.05
CA LEU A 176 11.53 7.06 8.95
C LEU A 176 10.81 8.36 9.33
N GLY A 177 10.26 8.44 10.54
CA GLY A 177 9.61 9.65 11.05
C GLY A 177 10.54 10.86 11.04
N GLN A 178 11.78 10.70 11.54
CA GLN A 178 12.81 11.73 11.49
C GLN A 178 13.19 12.13 10.05
N LEU A 179 13.40 11.15 9.17
CA LEU A 179 13.68 11.42 7.75
C LEU A 179 12.57 12.24 7.10
N VAL A 180 11.32 11.87 7.35
CA VAL A 180 10.15 12.59 6.84
C VAL A 180 10.03 13.98 7.45
N ALA A 181 10.39 14.17 8.72
CA ALA A 181 10.45 15.49 9.35
C ALA A 181 11.47 16.41 8.64
N ARG A 182 12.64 15.90 8.27
CA ARG A 182 13.68 16.63 7.51
C ARG A 182 13.29 16.97 6.07
N ILE A 183 12.36 16.22 5.49
CA ILE A 183 11.74 16.60 4.22
C ILE A 183 10.74 17.74 4.44
N ALA A 184 9.92 17.64 5.50
CA ALA A 184 8.86 18.58 5.79
C ALA A 184 9.38 19.98 6.19
N ASP A 185 10.49 20.04 6.93
CA ASP A 185 11.14 21.30 7.32
C ASP A 185 12.04 21.91 6.23
N GLY A 186 12.23 21.20 5.11
CA GLY A 186 13.06 21.64 3.99
C GLY A 186 14.57 21.44 4.18
N THR A 187 15.01 20.76 5.24
CA THR A 187 16.43 20.44 5.48
C THR A 187 17.02 19.61 4.35
N ILE A 188 16.23 18.72 3.75
CA ILE A 188 16.61 17.98 2.54
C ILE A 188 15.45 17.91 1.54
N PRO A 189 15.73 17.91 0.22
CA PRO A 189 14.70 17.61 -0.77
C PRO A 189 14.34 16.11 -0.73
N ASN A 190 13.14 15.78 -1.22
CA ASN A 190 12.66 14.39 -1.28
C ASN A 190 13.57 13.46 -2.12
N SER A 191 14.32 14.00 -3.09
CA SER A 191 15.32 13.27 -3.87
C SER A 191 16.51 12.83 -3.02
N ALA A 192 17.02 13.71 -2.16
CA ALA A 192 18.14 13.41 -1.26
C ALA A 192 17.73 12.46 -0.14
N ALA A 193 16.49 12.55 0.33
CA ALA A 193 15.96 11.64 1.34
C ALA A 193 16.01 10.15 0.92
N ARG A 194 15.93 9.85 -0.38
CA ARG A 194 16.11 8.48 -0.88
C ARG A 194 17.50 7.95 -0.61
N GLN A 195 18.53 8.79 -0.74
CA GLN A 195 19.92 8.43 -0.46
C GLN A 195 20.14 8.20 1.04
N VAL A 196 19.51 8.99 1.90
CA VAL A 196 19.52 8.76 3.35
C VAL A 196 18.81 7.45 3.68
N PHE A 197 17.65 7.20 3.08
CA PHE A 197 16.91 5.96 3.27
C PHE A 197 17.66 4.72 2.74
N ASP A 198 18.42 4.83 1.64
CA ASP A 198 19.36 3.80 1.17
C ASP A 198 20.41 3.47 2.24
N ALA A 199 21.06 4.49 2.80
CA ALA A 199 22.09 4.30 3.82
C ALA A 199 21.53 3.69 5.12
N LEU A 200 20.36 4.15 5.58
CA LEU A 200 19.67 3.57 6.73
C LEU A 200 19.33 2.09 6.48
N TRP A 201 18.83 1.77 5.28
CA TRP A 201 18.46 0.41 4.90
C TRP A 201 19.66 -0.54 4.86
N ASN A 202 20.81 -0.05 4.41
CA ASN A 202 22.05 -0.82 4.31
C ASN A 202 22.83 -0.89 5.64
N GLY A 203 22.36 -0.22 6.70
CA GLY A 203 23.06 -0.16 7.99
C GLY A 203 24.33 0.69 7.98
N GLU A 204 24.45 1.66 7.06
CA GLU A 204 25.60 2.59 7.00
C GLU A 204 25.58 3.61 8.16
N GLY A 205 24.46 3.71 8.88
CA GLY A 205 24.29 4.56 10.06
C GLY A 205 22.89 4.40 10.66
N SER A 206 22.71 4.88 11.89
CA SER A 206 21.42 4.84 12.60
C SER A 206 20.77 6.22 12.77
N ASP A 207 21.56 7.29 12.70
CA ASP A 207 21.12 8.68 12.87
C ASP A 207 20.93 9.35 11.51
N VAL A 208 19.70 9.82 11.28
CA VAL A 208 19.27 10.47 10.04
C VAL A 208 20.06 11.75 9.78
N ASP A 209 20.27 12.58 10.81
CA ASP A 209 20.96 13.86 10.66
C ASP A 209 22.45 13.65 10.40
N ALA A 210 23.07 12.69 11.10
CA ALA A 210 24.46 12.34 10.87
C ALA A 210 24.70 11.86 9.42
N ILE A 211 23.78 11.08 8.85
CA ILE A 211 23.86 10.64 7.44
C ILE A 211 23.70 11.82 6.48
N ILE A 212 22.78 12.75 6.77
CA ILE A 212 22.59 13.97 5.97
C ILE A 212 23.87 14.80 5.92
N GLU A 213 24.52 15.02 7.06
CA GLU A 213 25.79 15.77 7.12
C GLU A 213 26.93 15.01 6.44
N ALA A 214 27.09 13.71 6.73
CA ALA A 214 28.19 12.91 6.21
C ALA A 214 28.17 12.78 4.68
N LYS A 215 26.97 12.78 4.08
CA LYS A 215 26.78 12.76 2.62
C LYS A 215 26.57 14.16 2.03
N ASP A 216 26.65 15.21 2.85
CA ASP A 216 26.51 16.61 2.45
C ASP A 216 25.22 16.86 1.63
N LEU A 217 24.09 16.35 2.11
CA LEU A 217 22.84 16.27 1.35
C LEU A 217 21.92 17.49 1.49
N LYS A 218 22.37 18.51 2.21
CA LYS A 218 21.59 19.74 2.40
C LYS A 218 21.44 20.51 1.07
N PRO A 219 20.30 21.15 0.82
CA PRO A 219 20.07 21.96 -0.35
C PRO A 219 21.10 23.08 -0.45
N MET A 220 21.53 23.35 -1.68
CA MET A 220 22.46 24.44 -1.94
C MET A 220 21.66 25.75 -2.01
N ASN A 221 21.62 26.49 -0.89
CA ASN A 221 20.89 27.77 -0.79
C ASN A 221 21.72 28.98 -1.25
N ASP A 222 23.01 28.82 -1.50
CA ASP A 222 23.86 29.89 -2.01
C ASP A 222 23.62 30.08 -3.52
N THR A 223 22.96 31.19 -3.86
CA THR A 223 22.69 31.59 -5.25
C THR A 223 23.96 31.76 -6.07
N GLY A 224 25.08 32.17 -5.45
CA GLY A 224 26.34 32.38 -6.17
C GLY A 224 26.98 31.07 -6.66
N ALA A 225 26.94 30.02 -5.82
CA ALA A 225 27.40 28.69 -6.22
C ALA A 225 26.50 28.08 -7.30
N LEU A 226 25.19 28.30 -7.22
CA LEU A 226 24.24 27.82 -8.22
C LEU A 226 24.43 28.54 -9.57
N ASP A 227 24.68 29.84 -9.54
CA ASP A 227 24.97 30.65 -10.73
C ASP A 227 26.23 30.16 -11.46
N ALA A 228 27.30 29.83 -10.73
CA ALA A 228 28.52 29.29 -11.32
C ALA A 228 28.29 27.93 -12.00
N ILE A 229 27.51 27.04 -11.39
CA ILE A 229 27.14 25.74 -11.97
C ILE A 229 26.28 25.95 -13.22
N LEU A 230 25.34 26.90 -13.19
CA LEU A 230 24.52 27.24 -14.35
C LEU A 230 25.38 27.72 -15.53
N ASP A 231 26.34 28.60 -15.27
CA ASP A 231 27.27 29.09 -16.30
C ASP A 231 28.14 27.96 -16.88
N GLU A 232 28.65 27.07 -16.03
CA GLU A 232 29.43 25.91 -16.48
C GLU A 232 28.60 24.96 -17.36
N VAL A 233 27.36 24.67 -16.95
CA VAL A 233 26.46 23.79 -17.70
C VAL A 233 26.06 24.44 -19.02
N LEU A 234 25.75 25.74 -19.04
CA LEU A 234 25.41 26.45 -20.27
C LEU A 234 26.59 26.47 -21.25
N ALA A 235 27.81 26.73 -20.78
CA ALA A 235 29.02 26.70 -21.61
C ALA A 235 29.29 25.33 -22.24
N LYS A 236 28.97 24.24 -21.53
CA LYS A 236 29.21 22.86 -22.01
C LYS A 236 28.07 22.29 -22.86
N ASN A 237 26.92 22.96 -22.97
CA ASN A 237 25.70 22.40 -23.57
C ASN A 237 25.09 23.30 -24.67
N GLU A 238 25.93 23.90 -25.52
CA GLU A 238 25.51 24.80 -26.61
C GLU A 238 24.42 24.20 -27.52
N LYS A 239 24.49 22.90 -27.82
CA LYS A 239 23.48 22.20 -28.64
C LYS A 239 22.08 22.25 -28.01
N ASN A 240 21.97 22.03 -26.70
CA ASN A 240 20.69 22.05 -26.00
C ASN A 240 20.12 23.47 -25.92
N ILE A 241 20.98 24.49 -25.83
CA ILE A 241 20.59 25.91 -25.86
C ILE A 241 19.99 26.26 -27.23
N ALA A 242 20.65 25.85 -28.32
CA ALA A 242 20.16 26.09 -29.67
C ALA A 242 18.82 25.37 -29.93
N GLU A 243 18.68 24.12 -29.47
CA GLU A 243 17.42 23.37 -29.59
C GLU A 243 16.28 23.99 -28.79
N TYR A 244 16.55 24.49 -27.57
CA TYR A 244 15.54 25.18 -26.77
C TYR A 244 15.08 26.49 -27.43
N ARG A 245 16.01 27.30 -27.96
CA ARG A 245 15.70 28.53 -28.71
C ARG A 245 14.93 28.25 -30.00
N ALA A 246 15.11 27.07 -30.60
CA ALA A 246 14.33 26.60 -31.75
C ALA A 246 12.93 26.07 -31.38
N GLY A 247 12.50 26.19 -30.11
CA GLY A 247 11.16 25.82 -29.64
C GLY A 247 11.01 24.41 -29.09
N LYS A 248 12.11 23.64 -28.93
CA LYS A 248 12.05 22.30 -28.32
C LYS A 248 12.13 22.39 -26.80
N GLU A 249 10.97 22.46 -26.14
CA GLU A 249 10.89 22.51 -24.67
C GLU A 249 11.57 21.32 -23.95
N LYS A 250 11.64 20.14 -24.58
CA LYS A 250 12.34 18.97 -24.02
C LYS A 250 13.84 19.20 -23.78
N ALA A 251 14.47 20.13 -24.51
CA ALA A 251 15.87 20.47 -24.32
C ALA A 251 16.12 21.15 -22.96
N LEU A 252 15.12 21.87 -22.41
CA LEU A 252 15.18 22.47 -21.08
C LEU A 252 15.28 21.38 -19.99
N ASN A 253 14.48 20.32 -20.10
CA ASN A 253 14.54 19.19 -19.16
C ASN A 253 15.90 18.50 -19.16
N GLY A 254 16.56 18.44 -20.33
CA GLY A 254 17.93 17.95 -20.45
C GLY A 254 18.94 18.83 -19.70
N LEU A 255 18.82 20.16 -19.82
CA LEU A 255 19.66 21.12 -19.09
C LEU A 255 19.43 21.06 -17.59
N VAL A 256 18.16 20.98 -17.14
CA VAL A 256 17.82 20.77 -15.73
C VAL A 256 18.50 19.49 -15.21
N GLY A 257 18.44 18.39 -15.96
CA GLY A 257 19.12 17.14 -15.60
C GLY A 257 20.64 17.29 -15.44
N GLN A 258 21.30 18.07 -16.31
CA GLN A 258 22.75 18.33 -16.21
C GLN A 258 23.10 19.20 -15.00
N VAL A 259 22.31 20.24 -14.70
CA VAL A 259 22.50 21.07 -13.49
C VAL A 259 22.27 20.25 -12.23
N MET A 260 21.25 19.39 -12.21
CA MET A 260 21.01 18.47 -11.10
C MET A 260 22.18 17.50 -10.90
N LYS A 261 22.79 17.00 -11.98
CA LYS A 261 23.97 16.13 -11.91
C LYS A 261 25.21 16.89 -11.39
N ALA A 262 25.46 18.08 -11.91
CA ALA A 262 26.61 18.91 -11.50
C ALA A 262 26.50 19.40 -10.05
N SER A 263 25.29 19.66 -9.56
CA SER A 263 25.02 20.02 -8.16
C SER A 263 24.90 18.80 -7.21
N GLY A 264 25.15 17.58 -7.70
CA GLY A 264 25.01 16.36 -6.89
C GLY A 264 23.58 16.10 -6.40
N GLY A 265 22.58 16.66 -7.07
CA GLY A 265 21.17 16.55 -6.72
C GLY A 265 20.70 17.54 -5.65
N LYS A 266 21.55 18.48 -5.22
CA LYS A 266 21.27 19.44 -4.13
C LYS A 266 20.52 20.69 -4.58
N ALA A 267 20.56 21.02 -5.87
CA ALA A 267 19.83 22.17 -6.39
C ALA A 267 18.32 21.91 -6.39
N ASN A 268 17.51 22.94 -6.13
CA ASN A 268 16.06 22.84 -6.22
C ASN A 268 15.64 22.82 -7.71
N PRO A 269 14.99 21.75 -8.23
CA PRO A 269 14.62 21.66 -9.64
C PRO A 269 13.74 22.81 -10.14
N ALA A 270 12.83 23.30 -9.30
CA ALA A 270 11.95 24.42 -9.66
C ALA A 270 12.75 25.72 -9.79
N GLN A 271 13.66 25.99 -8.84
CA GLN A 271 14.55 27.14 -8.87
C GLN A 271 15.49 27.10 -10.08
N VAL A 272 16.09 25.94 -10.36
CA VAL A 272 16.95 25.72 -11.53
C VAL A 272 16.20 25.98 -12.83
N THR A 273 14.97 25.47 -12.93
CA THR A 273 14.13 25.65 -14.13
C THR A 273 13.83 27.13 -14.37
N GLU A 274 13.47 27.88 -13.32
CA GLU A 274 13.18 29.31 -13.45
C GLU A 274 14.45 30.12 -13.79
N LEU A 275 15.59 29.82 -13.16
CA LEU A 275 16.87 30.49 -13.47
C LEU A 275 17.34 30.19 -14.90
N LEU A 276 17.21 28.95 -15.38
CA LEU A 276 17.53 28.58 -16.75
C LEU A 276 16.62 29.33 -17.75
N LYS A 277 15.32 29.38 -17.50
CA LYS A 277 14.39 30.16 -18.35
C LYS A 277 14.77 31.64 -18.37
N ALA A 278 15.16 32.22 -17.24
CA ALA A 278 15.57 33.61 -17.16
C ALA A 278 16.86 33.89 -17.97
N ARG A 279 17.84 32.99 -17.92
CA ARG A 279 19.12 33.12 -18.66
C ARG A 279 19.04 32.77 -20.15
N LEU A 280 18.05 31.97 -20.55
CA LEU A 280 17.85 31.51 -21.93
C LEU A 280 16.86 32.36 -22.73
N ARG A 281 16.19 33.31 -22.09
CA ARG A 281 15.38 34.36 -22.75
C ARG A 281 16.23 35.25 -23.65
#